data_AF-A0A917U5V4-F1
#
_entry.id   AF-A0A917U5V4-F1
#
_cell.length_a   1.000
_cell.length_b   1.000
_cell.length_c   1.000
_cell.angle_alpha   90.00
_cell.angle_beta   90.00
_cell.angle_gamma   90.00
#
_symmetry.space_group_name_H-M   'P 1'
#
loop_
_entity.id
_entity.type
_entity.pdbx_description
1 polymer ?
#
loop_
_entity_poly.entity_id
_entity_poly.type
_entity_poly.pdbx_seq_one_letter_code
_entity_poly.pdbx_strand_id
1 'polypeptide(L)' 'MNTADTIRWRQLRLARGWEPVQMVGRMKILADRDGITLPQVWFLLRLVFLWENHREPVPAVYNGLLHRVFDTYVSTVSHP' A
#
# COMPACT_ATOMS: atom_id res chain seq x y z
N MET A 1 -7.01 -12.43 4.49
CA MET A 1 -7.25 -10.97 4.41
C MET A 1 -8.40 -10.73 3.43
N ASN A 2 -9.29 -9.79 3.73
CA ASN A 2 -10.62 -9.65 3.11
C ASN A 2 -10.52 -8.90 1.76
N THR A 3 -11.31 -9.28 0.75
CA THR A 3 -11.43 -8.58 -0.56
C THR A 3 -11.66 -7.07 -0.41
N ALA A 4 -12.25 -6.66 0.72
CA ALA A 4 -12.43 -5.27 1.12
C ALA A 4 -11.14 -4.43 1.14
N ASP A 5 -10.01 -4.98 1.60
CA ASP A 5 -8.75 -4.22 1.70
C ASP A 5 -8.17 -3.91 0.32
N THR A 6 -8.25 -4.86 -0.60
CA THR A 6 -7.82 -4.69 -2.00
C THR A 6 -8.63 -3.59 -2.70
N ILE A 7 -9.95 -3.58 -2.51
CA ILE A 7 -10.83 -2.54 -3.07
C ILE A 7 -10.47 -1.18 -2.49
N ARG A 8 -10.20 -1.11 -1.18
CA ARG A 8 -9.85 0.12 -0.46
C ARG A 8 -8.59 0.78 -1.02
N TRP A 9 -7.50 0.03 -1.22
CA TRP A 9 -6.23 0.61 -1.71
C TRP A 9 -6.33 1.13 -3.13
N ARG A 10 -7.01 0.38 -4.01
CA ARG A 10 -7.29 0.81 -5.38
C ARG A 10 -8.10 2.11 -5.40
N GLN A 11 -9.17 2.19 -4.62
CA GLN A 11 -10.01 3.38 -4.55
C GLN A 11 -9.25 4.60 -4.02
N LEU A 12 -8.47 4.45 -2.94
CA LEU A 12 -7.67 5.54 -2.38
C LEU A 12 -6.60 6.04 -3.35
N ARG A 13 -5.96 5.12 -4.10
CA ARG A 13 -4.99 5.48 -5.15
C ARG A 13 -5.68 6.30 -6.25
N LEU A 14 -6.79 5.80 -6.78
CA LEU A 14 -7.56 6.48 -7.83
C LEU A 14 -8.09 7.85 -7.37
N ALA A 15 -8.58 7.95 -6.14
CA ALA A 15 -9.06 9.20 -5.55
C ALA A 15 -7.96 10.27 -5.45
N ARG A 16 -6.69 9.86 -5.34
CA ARG A 16 -5.53 10.76 -5.32
C ARG A 16 -4.94 11.02 -6.72
N GLY A 17 -5.53 10.45 -7.78
CA GLY A 17 -4.99 10.51 -9.13
C GLY A 17 -3.62 9.87 -9.26
N TRP A 18 -3.30 8.89 -8.41
CA TRP A 18 -1.97 8.29 -8.39
C TRP A 18 -1.85 7.13 -9.38
N GLU A 19 -0.74 7.07 -10.11
CA GLU A 19 -0.34 5.88 -10.83
C GLU A 19 0.24 4.81 -9.88
N PRO A 20 0.19 3.51 -10.22
CA PRO A 20 0.78 2.44 -9.40
C PRO A 20 2.23 2.71 -8.98
N VAL A 21 3.03 3.27 -9.88
CA VAL A 21 4.44 3.63 -9.62
C VAL A 21 4.59 4.67 -8.52
N GLN A 22 3.64 5.59 -8.40
CA GLN A 22 3.65 6.64 -7.38
C GLN A 22 3.30 6.08 -6.00
N MET A 23 2.43 5.08 -5.93
CA MET A 23 2.17 4.32 -4.70
C MET A 23 3.41 3.50 -4.29
N VAL A 24 4.00 2.75 -5.23
CA VAL A 24 5.20 1.95 -5.00
C VAL A 24 6.38 2.82 -4.56
N GLY A 25 6.58 3.99 -5.16
CA GLY A 25 7.64 4.93 -4.76
C GLY A 25 7.50 5.36 -3.29
N ARG A 26 6.28 5.66 -2.83
CA ARG A 26 6.02 6.01 -1.42
C ARG A 26 6.22 4.83 -0.48
N MET A 27 5.83 3.62 -0.89
CA MET A 27 6.11 2.41 -0.12
C MET A 27 7.62 2.21 0.08
N LYS A 28 8.43 2.42 -0.97
CA LYS A 28 9.88 2.32 -0.89
C LYS A 28 10.48 3.31 0.10
N ILE A 29 10.08 4.58 0.03
CA ILE A 29 10.57 5.61 0.96
C ILE A 29 10.28 5.20 2.42
N LEU A 30 9.07 4.71 2.70
CA LEU A 30 8.70 4.28 4.05
C LEU A 30 9.44 3.01 4.48
N ALA A 31 9.63 2.05 3.58
CA ALA A 31 10.34 0.82 3.88
C ALA A 31 11.83 1.08 4.13
N ASP A 32 12.48 1.91 3.31
CA ASP A 32 13.88 2.31 3.48
C ASP A 32 14.07 3.01 4.83
N ARG A 33 13.13 3.88 5.23
CA ARG A 33 13.13 4.54 6.55
C ARG A 33 13.06 3.53 7.70
N ASP A 34 12.32 2.45 7.52
CA ASP A 34 12.08 1.43 8.55
C ASP A 34 13.11 0.27 8.48
N GLY A 35 14.11 0.33 7.59
CA GLY A 35 15.08 -0.74 7.37
C GLY A 35 14.50 -2.01 6.74
N ILE A 36 13.34 -1.92 6.08
CA ILE A 36 12.65 -3.04 5.45
C ILE A 36 13.10 -3.15 3.99
N THR A 37 13.67 -4.30 3.62
CA THR A 37 14.00 -4.59 2.23
C THR A 37 12.74 -4.95 1.45
N LEU A 38 12.41 -4.13 0.45
CA LEU A 38 11.37 -4.46 -0.52
C LEU A 38 11.95 -5.13 -1.78
N PRO A 39 11.14 -5.95 -2.49
CA PRO A 39 11.50 -6.44 -3.81
C PRO A 39 11.75 -5.32 -4.82
N GLN A 40 12.29 -5.70 -5.98
CA GLN A 40 12.51 -4.79 -7.09
C GLN A 40 11.20 -4.13 -7.55
N VAL A 41 11.30 -2.89 -8.05
CA VAL A 41 10.16 -2.03 -8.41
C VAL A 41 9.21 -2.70 -9.41
N TRP A 42 9.75 -3.38 -10.42
CA TRP A 42 8.93 -4.09 -11.42
C TRP A 42 8.08 -5.20 -10.79
N PHE A 43 8.61 -5.88 -9.77
CA PHE A 43 7.88 -6.93 -9.07
C PHE A 43 6.77 -6.35 -8.20
N LEU A 44 7.05 -5.24 -7.51
CA LEU A 44 6.03 -4.49 -6.76
C LEU A 44 4.91 -3.98 -7.68
N LEU A 45 5.24 -3.44 -8.86
CA LEU A 45 4.24 -3.03 -9.85
C LEU A 45 3.39 -4.19 -10.35
N ARG A 46 4.01 -5.35 -10.63
CA ARG A 46 3.29 -6.57 -10.99
C ARG A 46 2.34 -7.01 -9.87
N LEU A 47 2.80 -6.96 -8.62
CA LEU A 47 1.97 -7.29 -7.47
C LEU A 47 0.77 -6.34 -7.34
N VAL A 48 0.97 -5.03 -7.46
CA VAL A 48 -0.13 -4.05 -7.46
C VAL A 48 -1.13 -4.35 -8.57
N PHE A 49 -0.66 -4.65 -9.78
CA PHE A 49 -1.55 -5.05 -10.88
C PHE A 49 -2.37 -6.29 -10.52
N LEU A 50 -1.75 -7.32 -9.96
CA LEU A 50 -2.45 -8.56 -9.57
C LEU A 50 -3.47 -8.29 -8.46
N TRP A 51 -3.12 -7.48 -7.46
CA TRP A 51 -4.02 -7.10 -6.37
C TRP A 51 -5.23 -6.35 -6.91
N GLU A 52 -5.02 -5.28 -7.68
CA GLU A 52 -6.10 -4.43 -8.18
C GLU A 52 -7.07 -5.16 -9.10
N ASN A 53 -6.63 -6.27 -9.71
CA ASN A 53 -7.43 -7.13 -10.56
C ASN A 53 -7.91 -8.41 -9.85
N HIS A 54 -7.89 -8.43 -8.50
CA HIS A 54 -8.38 -9.52 -7.65
C HIS A 54 -7.72 -10.88 -7.89
N ARG A 55 -6.49 -10.91 -8.39
CA ARG A 55 -5.76 -12.14 -8.70
C ARG A 55 -4.91 -12.65 -7.54
N GLU A 56 -4.46 -11.76 -6.67
CA GLU A 56 -3.63 -12.11 -5.51
C GLU A 56 -4.01 -11.23 -4.31
N PRO A 57 -3.91 -11.75 -3.07
CA PRO A 57 -4.04 -10.92 -1.88
C PRO A 57 -2.81 -10.03 -1.69
N VAL A 58 -3.00 -8.90 -1.00
CA VAL A 58 -1.89 -8.05 -0.54
C VAL A 58 -1.10 -8.80 0.54
N PRO A 59 0.21 -9.03 0.38
CA PRO A 59 1.06 -9.57 1.44
C PRO A 59 0.96 -8.74 2.71
N ALA A 60 0.79 -9.41 3.85
CA ALA A 60 0.58 -8.75 5.15
C ALA A 60 1.67 -7.71 5.49
N VAL A 61 2.92 -8.00 5.12
CA VAL A 61 4.08 -7.11 5.29
C VAL A 61 3.91 -5.75 4.58
N TYR A 62 3.17 -5.72 3.46
CA TYR A 62 2.91 -4.47 2.72
C TYR A 62 1.68 -3.74 3.22
N ASN A 63 0.77 -4.42 3.92
CA ASN A 63 -0.46 -3.80 4.42
C ASN A 63 -0.15 -2.66 5.40
N GLY A 64 0.81 -2.86 6.32
CA GLY A 64 1.25 -1.81 7.24
C GLY A 64 1.85 -0.59 6.52
N LEU A 65 2.64 -0.83 5.46
CA LEU A 65 3.18 0.24 4.63
C LEU A 65 2.06 0.98 3.89
N LEU A 66 1.09 0.27 3.32
CA LEU A 66 -0.05 0.87 2.62
C LEU A 66 -0.91 1.70 3.56
N HIS A 67 -1.17 1.22 4.77
CA HIS A 67 -1.89 2.00 5.77
C HIS A 67 -1.23 3.35 6.04
N ARG A 68 0.11 3.38 6.10
CA ARG A 68 0.90 4.61 6.24
C ARG A 68 0.96 5.46 4.97
N VAL A 69 1.14 4.87 3.79
CA VAL A 69 1.09 5.59 2.50
C VAL A 69 -0.24 6.32 2.32
N PHE A 70 -1.31 5.70 2.81
CA PHE A 70 -2.65 6.26 2.72
C PHE A 70 -3.09 7.05 3.93
N ASP A 71 -2.23 7.24 4.95
CA ASP A 71 -2.57 7.90 6.21
C ASP A 71 -3.90 7.38 6.81
N THR A 72 -4.17 6.09 6.59
CA THR A 72 -5.37 5.43 7.09
C THR A 72 -5.20 4.85 8.48
N TYR A 73 -3.99 4.97 9.05
CA TYR A 73 -3.82 4.83 10.48
C TYR A 73 -4.43 6.08 11.11
N VAL A 74 -5.68 5.95 11.59
CA VAL A 74 -6.21 6.89 12.57
C VAL A 74 -5.24 6.80 13.74
N SER A 75 -4.42 7.83 13.93
CA SER A 75 -3.83 8.07 15.23
C SER A 75 -5.02 8.34 16.14
N THR A 76 -5.45 7.34 16.90
CA THR A 76 -6.23 7.58 18.12
C THR A 76 -5.30 8.33 19.06
N VAL A 77 -5.16 9.64 18.82
CA VAL A 77 -4.69 10.55 19.84
C VAL A 77 -5.91 10.76 20.73
N SER A 78 -6.04 9.89 21.73
CA SER A 78 -6.86 10.17 22.91
C SER A 78 -6.31 11.46 23.51
N HIS A 79 -7.03 12.57 23.38
CA HIS A 79 -6.82 13.71 24.28
C HIS A 79 -7.65 13.46 25.54
N PRO A 80 -7.06 13.60 26.74
CA PRO A 80 -7.79 13.58 28.00
C PRO A 80 -8.78 14.75 28.11
#